data_AF-A0A843TVB5-F1
#
_entry.id   AF-A0A843TVB5-F1
#
_cell.length_a   1.000
_cell.length_b   1.000
_cell.length_c   1.000
_cell.angle_alpha   90.00
_cell.angle_beta   90.00
_cell.angle_gamma   90.00
#
_symmetry.space_group_name_H-M   'P 1'
#
loop_
_entity.id
_entity.type
_entity.pdbx_description
1 polymer ?
#
loop_
_entity_poly.entity_id
_entity_poly.type
_entity_poly.pdbx_seq_one_letter_code
_entity_poly.pdbx_strand_id
1 'polypeptide(L)'
;MLAGTFTNPFGDGFFQGPREAQLEAASACPGVYGKNAYPGYAGDLLVDPVTGASYNANGVHGRKYLLPALVDPATSSCSTLVLGN
;
A
#
# COMPACT_ATOMS: atom_id res chain seq x y z
N MET A 1 10.88 -3.20 3.49
CA MET A 1 9.59 -2.53 3.73
C MET A 1 9.64 -1.88 5.11
N LEU A 2 9.38 -0.57 5.20
CA LEU A 2 9.37 0.12 6.50
C LEU A 2 8.22 -0.36 7.39
N ALA A 3 7.06 -0.68 6.78
CA ALA A 3 5.94 -1.32 7.48
C ALA A 3 6.41 -2.57 8.23
N GLY A 4 7.06 -3.52 7.53
CA GLY A 4 7.64 -4.74 8.11
C GLY A 4 8.55 -4.56 9.32
N THR A 5 9.23 -3.41 9.43
CA THR A 5 10.12 -3.12 10.56
C THR A 5 9.35 -2.67 11.79
N PHE A 6 8.17 -2.07 11.62
CA PHE A 6 7.23 -1.73 12.69
C PHE A 6 6.16 -2.81 12.90
N THR A 7 6.04 -3.81 12.01
CA THR A 7 4.96 -4.82 12.01
C THR A 7 5.36 -6.24 12.42
N ASN A 8 6.57 -6.44 12.94
CA ASN A 8 7.10 -7.74 13.39
C ASN A 8 6.31 -8.34 14.59
N PRO A 9 6.15 -9.69 14.65
CA PRO A 9 5.37 -10.47 15.65
C PRO A 9 5.67 -10.29 17.15
N PHE A 10 6.49 -9.34 17.58
CA PHE A 10 6.73 -9.07 19.01
C PHE A 10 6.16 -7.73 19.51
N GLY A 11 5.28 -7.10 18.71
CA GLY A 11 4.16 -6.28 19.20
C GLY A 11 4.05 -4.90 18.54
N ASP A 12 3.02 -4.53 17.76
CA ASP A 12 1.69 -5.12 17.49
C ASP A 12 1.27 -4.73 16.05
N GLY A 13 1.93 -5.34 15.05
CA GLY A 13 1.85 -4.96 13.64
C GLY A 13 0.56 -5.31 12.89
N PHE A 14 0.38 -4.69 11.72
CA PHE A 14 -0.63 -5.08 10.72
C PHE A 14 -0.07 -6.19 9.81
N PHE A 15 -0.75 -7.34 9.71
CA PHE A 15 -0.32 -8.47 8.89
C PHE A 15 -1.53 -9.30 8.46
N GLN A 16 -1.38 -10.10 7.41
CA GLN A 16 -2.40 -11.06 6.99
C GLN A 16 -2.02 -12.48 7.42
N GLY A 17 -2.97 -13.22 7.99
CA GLY A 17 -2.80 -14.63 8.36
C GLY A 17 -2.47 -14.87 9.86
N PRO A 18 -2.33 -16.14 10.26
CA PRO A 18 -2.07 -16.53 11.65
C PRO A 18 -0.69 -16.07 12.13
N ARG A 19 -0.54 -15.90 13.45
CA ARG A 19 0.66 -15.33 14.10
C ARG A 19 1.97 -16.06 13.73
N GLU A 20 1.86 -17.34 13.44
CA GLU A 20 2.98 -18.25 13.16
C GLU A 20 3.39 -18.25 11.66
N ALA A 21 2.58 -17.65 10.78
CA ALA A 21 2.81 -17.61 9.32
C ALA A 21 2.25 -16.32 8.70
N GLN A 22 2.66 -15.18 9.24
CA GLN A 22 2.16 -13.86 8.85
C GLN A 22 2.75 -13.38 7.53
N LEU A 23 1.89 -12.88 6.64
CA LEU A 23 2.31 -12.07 5.49
C LEU A 23 2.39 -10.60 5.90
N GLU A 24 3.51 -9.97 5.59
CA GLU A 24 3.76 -8.55 5.84
C GLU A 24 2.68 -7.64 5.22
N ALA A 25 2.33 -6.55 5.91
CA ALA A 25 1.18 -5.69 5.58
C ALA A 25 1.06 -5.30 4.10
N ALA A 26 2.19 -4.98 3.47
CA ALA A 26 2.26 -4.58 2.07
C ALA A 26 2.39 -5.76 1.11
N SER A 27 3.05 -6.84 1.53
CA SER A 27 3.22 -8.06 0.72
C SER A 27 1.92 -8.85 0.59
N ALA A 28 1.00 -8.67 1.54
CA ALA A 28 -0.38 -9.12 1.49
C ALA A 28 -1.18 -8.52 0.31
N CYS A 29 -0.74 -7.37 -0.22
CA CYS A 29 -1.47 -6.59 -1.23
C CYS A 29 -0.67 -6.40 -2.53
N PRO A 30 -0.27 -7.48 -3.21
CA PRO A 30 0.54 -7.37 -4.42
C PRO A 30 -0.23 -6.66 -5.54
N GLY A 31 0.39 -5.63 -6.13
CA GLY A 31 -0.17 -4.95 -7.30
C GLY A 31 -1.29 -3.94 -7.01
N VAL A 32 -1.70 -3.77 -5.75
CA VAL A 32 -2.76 -2.83 -5.37
C VAL A 32 -2.14 -1.48 -5.01
N TYR A 33 -2.26 -0.49 -5.89
CA TYR A 33 -1.70 0.86 -5.67
C TYR A 33 -2.77 1.96 -5.69
N GLY A 34 -3.92 1.74 -6.34
CA GLY A 34 -5.05 2.68 -6.37
C GLY A 34 -6.39 1.97 -6.20
N LYS A 35 -7.47 2.76 -6.12
CA LYS A 35 -8.83 2.22 -6.19
C LYS A 35 -9.02 1.47 -7.52
N ASN A 36 -9.94 0.51 -7.54
CA ASN A 36 -10.24 -0.31 -8.73
C ASN A 36 -9.07 -1.13 -9.27
N ALA A 37 -8.00 -1.37 -8.49
CA ALA A 37 -6.90 -2.23 -8.90
C ALA A 37 -7.36 -3.68 -9.13
N TYR A 38 -6.77 -4.35 -10.13
CA TYR A 38 -6.98 -5.76 -10.45
C TYR A 38 -5.75 -6.30 -11.20
N PRO A 39 -5.60 -7.63 -11.42
CA PRO A 39 -4.42 -8.16 -12.10
C PRO A 39 -4.16 -7.51 -13.46
N GLY A 40 -2.99 -6.89 -13.62
CA GLY A 40 -2.61 -6.14 -14.83
C GLY A 40 -2.97 -4.64 -14.80
N TYR A 41 -3.67 -4.16 -13.77
CA TYR A 41 -4.04 -2.77 -13.58
C TYR A 41 -3.79 -2.30 -12.14
N ALA A 42 -2.86 -1.36 -11.98
CA ALA A 42 -2.40 -0.89 -10.66
C ALA A 42 -3.46 -0.12 -9.85
N GLY A 43 -4.58 0.24 -10.49
CA GLY A 43 -5.63 1.10 -9.93
C GLY A 43 -5.60 2.51 -10.51
N ASP A 44 -6.57 3.32 -10.10
CA ASP A 44 -6.63 4.74 -10.47
C ASP A 44 -5.50 5.49 -9.75
N LEU A 45 -4.52 5.98 -10.53
CA LEU A 45 -3.35 6.70 -10.04
C LEU A 45 -3.32 8.12 -10.58
N LEU A 46 -2.73 9.03 -9.80
CA LEU A 46 -2.40 10.37 -10.28
C LEU A 46 -1.21 10.29 -11.24
N VAL A 47 -1.12 11.23 -12.18
CA VAL A 47 -0.01 11.33 -13.13
C VAL A 47 0.72 12.64 -12.92
N ASP A 48 2.04 12.58 -12.80
CA ASP A 48 2.89 13.77 -12.77
C ASP A 48 2.89 14.42 -14.17
N PRO A 49 2.46 15.68 -14.31
CA PRO A 49 2.34 16.32 -15.62
C PRO A 49 3.71 16.65 -16.26
N VAL A 50 4.79 16.69 -15.48
CA VAL A 50 6.15 16.98 -15.96
C VAL A 50 6.84 15.70 -16.41
N THR A 51 6.74 14.62 -15.64
CA THR A 51 7.47 13.37 -15.90
C THR A 51 6.63 12.28 -16.56
N GLY A 52 5.30 12.40 -16.53
CA GLY A 52 4.37 11.35 -16.95
C GLY A 52 4.28 10.16 -15.99
N ALA A 53 5.01 10.18 -14.87
CA ALA A 53 5.05 9.07 -13.92
C ALA A 53 3.76 9.00 -13.08
N SER A 54 3.27 7.79 -12.82
CA SER A 54 2.13 7.59 -11.93
C SER A 54 2.54 7.59 -10.45
N TYR A 55 1.70 8.16 -9.59
CA TYR A 55 1.92 8.25 -8.15
C TYR A 55 0.60 8.20 -7.39
N ASN A 56 0.67 7.85 -6.10
CA ASN A 56 -0.48 7.84 -5.20
C ASN A 56 -0.17 8.47 -3.83
N ALA A 57 1.03 9.00 -3.64
CA ALA A 57 1.48 9.60 -2.38
C ALA A 57 2.30 10.86 -2.61
N ASN A 58 1.93 11.93 -1.89
CA ASN A 58 2.72 13.16 -1.80
C ASN A 58 3.57 13.09 -0.53
N GLY A 59 4.89 13.07 -0.69
CA GLY A 59 5.83 13.22 0.40
C GLY A 59 6.26 14.68 0.59
N VAL A 60 7.15 14.88 1.58
CA VAL A 60 7.73 16.19 1.88
C VAL A 60 8.52 16.74 0.70
N HIS A 61 8.57 18.08 0.59
CA HIS A 61 9.25 18.81 -0.49
C HIS A 61 8.79 18.43 -1.91
N GLY A 62 7.51 18.09 -2.09
CA GLY A 62 6.92 17.83 -3.40
C GLY A 62 7.35 16.50 -4.03
N ARG A 63 8.00 15.62 -3.27
CA ARG A 63 8.36 14.27 -3.75
C ARG A 63 7.09 13.44 -3.93
N LYS A 64 7.02 12.71 -5.04
CA LYS A 64 5.89 11.83 -5.36
C LYS A 64 6.34 10.39 -5.26
N TYR A 65 5.49 9.56 -4.66
CA TYR A 65 5.77 8.16 -4.42
C TYR A 65 4.63 7.28 -4.93
N LEU A 66 5.00 6.07 -5.32
CA LEU A 66 4.07 4.99 -5.58
C LEU A 66 4.21 3.96 -4.45
N LEU A 67 3.22 3.91 -3.58
CA LEU A 67 3.21 3.07 -2.38
C LEU A 67 2.16 1.96 -2.53
N PRO A 68 2.48 0.70 -2.16
CA PRO A 68 1.47 -0.36 -2.18
C PRO A 68 0.40 -0.12 -1.11
N ALA A 69 -0.78 -0.70 -1.32
CA ALA A 69 -1.78 -0.84 -0.29
C ALA A 69 -1.26 -1.66 0.90
N LEU A 70 -1.86 -1.44 2.06
CA LEU A 70 -1.66 -2.26 3.24
C LEU A 70 -2.93 -3.07 3.50
N VAL A 71 -2.76 -4.27 4.08
CA VAL A 71 -3.90 -5.01 4.60
C VAL A 71 -4.54 -4.25 5.77
N ASP A 72 -5.84 -4.05 5.69
CA ASP A 72 -6.67 -3.61 6.80
C ASP A 72 -7.16 -4.85 7.56
N PRO A 73 -6.75 -5.06 8.82
CA PRO A 73 -7.11 -6.24 9.59
C PRO A 73 -8.58 -6.24 10.00
N ALA A 74 -9.25 -5.08 10.03
CA ALA A 74 -10.66 -4.99 10.42
C ALA A 74 -11.58 -5.50 9.31
N THR A 75 -11.22 -5.26 8.04
CA THR A 75 -11.99 -5.69 6.87
C THR A 75 -11.40 -6.90 6.15
N SER A 76 -10.17 -7.28 6.48
CA SER A 76 -9.39 -8.28 5.74
C SER A 76 -9.25 -7.96 4.25
N SER A 77 -9.13 -6.67 3.90
CA SER A 77 -8.98 -6.19 2.53
C SER A 77 -7.78 -5.26 2.37
N CYS A 78 -7.34 -5.01 1.14
CA CYS A 78 -6.26 -4.09 0.83
C CYS A 78 -6.76 -2.65 0.76
N SER A 79 -6.14 -1.77 1.53
CA SER A 79 -6.46 -0.35 1.62
C SER A 79 -5.29 0.49 1.12
N THR A 80 -5.55 1.34 0.13
CA THR A 80 -4.57 2.28 -0.41
C THR A 80 -4.55 3.57 0.40
N LEU A 81 -3.43 4.30 0.36
CA LEU A 81 -3.40 5.68 0.82
C LEU A 81 -4.38 6.49 -0.04
N VAL A 82 -5.45 6.99 0.60
CA VAL A 82 -6.45 7.82 -0.05
C VAL A 82 -5.81 9.12 -0.52
N LEU A 83 -5.46 9.20 -1.80
CA LEU A 83 -5.22 10.46 -2.49
C LEU A 83 -6.15 10.55 -3.70
N GLY A 84 -7.44 10.56 -3.39
CA GLY A 84 -8.50 11.06 -4.25
C GLY A 84 -9.56 11.64 -3.32
N ASN A 85 -9.88 12.92 -3.49
CA ASN A 85 -10.97 13.59 -2.78
C ASN A 85 -12.25 12.76 -2.77
#